data_AF-A0AAN6C7Q2-F1
#
_entry.id   AF-A0AAN6C7Q2-F1
#
_cell.length_a   1.000
_cell.length_b   1.000
_cell.length_c   1.000
_cell.angle_alpha   90.00
_cell.angle_beta   90.00
_cell.angle_gamma   90.00
#
_symmetry.space_group_name_H-M   'P 1'
#
loop_
_entity.id
_entity.type
_entity.pdbx_description
1 polymer ?
#
loop_
_entity_poly.entity_id
_entity_poly.type
_entity_poly.pdbx_seq_one_letter_code
_entity_poly.pdbx_strand_id
1 'polypeptide(L)'
;MPLPRQCFSRFAIFVVVGCFVIVVVTCGTYFGLAKRQHHSFDWKTIVSNSGDVLPDFSFAGYHNSAIILPNRSNANITLAFNSSIDDVKPLIQEAIDGIAASGGGAVILPEGRWPITAGINITSGVVVVGAGGDKTVLVLQDRLSQPVFTLGTSSNNTRPRYGFRSNITNEYLPIGSSSVDVISSAGFAVDQLVYVSRNATKAWIKANGMNGLVRDDAQQTWLPVDKRILSSNQISSVSDKNITLRIPLTDNLDSDYVQPELLVYTPPYDNSEIGIQDIGIEVPDTCSGAPLNDKTCNSAAVYFPSWTVDSWASGLSLKGFNKFFQVDQDASRITIQNCTMNRDRDIQGAALPFDILIQGSQILGP
;
A
#
# COMPACT_ATOMS: atom_id res chain seq x y z
N MET A 1 -62.01 4.87 -47.54
CA MET A 1 -61.72 3.57 -46.89
C MET A 1 -61.46 3.82 -45.42
N PRO A 2 -62.25 3.29 -44.47
CA PRO A 2 -61.91 3.34 -43.05
C PRO A 2 -60.96 2.17 -42.71
N LEU A 3 -59.95 2.44 -41.90
CA LEU A 3 -59.05 1.43 -41.32
C LEU A 3 -59.80 0.49 -40.37
N PRO A 4 -59.45 -0.80 -40.28
CA PRO A 4 -60.13 -1.73 -39.41
C PRO A 4 -59.78 -1.45 -37.94
N ARG A 5 -60.80 -1.30 -37.10
CA ARG A 5 -60.66 -1.30 -35.65
C ARG A 5 -60.08 -2.65 -35.20
N GLN A 6 -58.85 -2.66 -34.71
CA GLN A 6 -58.34 -3.83 -33.99
C GLN A 6 -59.05 -3.92 -32.63
N CYS A 7 -59.98 -4.88 -32.53
CA CYS A 7 -60.52 -5.33 -31.25
C CYS A 7 -59.42 -6.07 -30.49
N PHE A 8 -58.69 -5.37 -29.63
CA PHE A 8 -57.97 -6.05 -28.55
C PHE A 8 -59.02 -6.72 -27.65
N SER A 9 -59.04 -8.06 -27.65
CA SER A 9 -59.88 -8.84 -26.76
C SER A 9 -59.65 -8.39 -25.32
N ARG A 10 -60.72 -8.14 -24.57
CA ARG A 10 -60.65 -7.81 -23.12
C ARG A 10 -59.74 -8.77 -22.37
N PHE A 11 -59.66 -10.03 -22.81
CA PHE A 11 -58.81 -11.06 -22.24
C PHE A 11 -57.30 -10.73 -22.33
N ALA A 12 -56.84 -10.16 -23.45
CA ALA A 12 -55.43 -9.79 -23.64
C ALA A 12 -55.02 -8.62 -22.72
N ILE A 13 -55.92 -7.66 -22.49
CA ILE A 13 -55.68 -6.54 -21.57
C ILE A 13 -55.61 -7.05 -20.12
N PHE A 14 -56.48 -7.97 -19.71
CA PHE A 14 -56.44 -8.55 -18.36
C PHE A 14 -55.16 -9.36 -18.12
N VAL A 15 -54.65 -10.10 -19.11
CA VAL A 15 -53.39 -10.85 -18.97
C VAL A 15 -52.20 -9.91 -18.86
N VAL A 16 -52.12 -8.86 -19.69
CA VAL A 16 -50.99 -7.90 -19.64
C VAL A 16 -51.00 -7.11 -18.33
N VAL A 17 -52.16 -6.62 -17.89
CA VAL A 17 -52.28 -5.89 -16.61
C VAL A 17 -52.02 -6.82 -15.43
N GLY A 18 -52.52 -8.06 -15.46
CA GLY A 18 -52.26 -9.06 -14.43
C GLY A 18 -50.78 -9.41 -14.30
N CYS A 19 -50.09 -9.65 -15.42
CA CYS A 19 -48.64 -9.88 -15.43
C CYS A 19 -47.86 -8.65 -14.93
N PHE A 20 -48.27 -7.43 -15.30
CA PHE A 20 -47.60 -6.20 -14.85
C PHE A 20 -47.76 -5.99 -13.34
N VAL A 21 -48.94 -6.25 -12.78
CA VAL A 21 -49.19 -6.15 -11.33
C VAL A 21 -48.38 -7.22 -10.58
N ILE A 22 -48.32 -8.46 -11.07
CA ILE A 22 -47.53 -9.53 -10.45
C ILE A 22 -46.03 -9.17 -10.46
N VAL A 23 -45.50 -8.67 -11.59
CA VAL A 23 -44.09 -8.26 -11.69
C VAL A 23 -43.79 -7.08 -10.77
N VAL A 24 -44.66 -6.06 -10.70
CA VAL A 24 -44.45 -4.90 -9.82
C VAL A 24 -44.52 -5.28 -8.33
N VAL A 25 -45.45 -6.16 -7.94
CA VAL A 25 -45.58 -6.62 -6.54
C VAL A 25 -44.44 -7.57 -6.15
N THR A 26 -43.98 -8.44 -7.05
CA THR A 26 -42.84 -9.33 -6.79
C THR A 26 -41.51 -8.58 -6.78
N CYS A 27 -41.27 -7.63 -7.70
CA CYS A 27 -40.09 -6.75 -7.63
C CYS A 27 -40.16 -5.82 -6.40
N GLY A 28 -41.32 -5.24 -6.10
CA GLY A 28 -41.48 -4.33 -4.95
C GLY A 28 -41.21 -5.02 -3.61
N THR A 29 -41.58 -6.29 -3.45
CA THR A 29 -41.26 -7.08 -2.25
C THR A 29 -39.81 -7.54 -2.23
N TYR A 30 -39.22 -7.90 -3.37
CA TYR A 30 -37.78 -8.25 -3.46
C TYR A 30 -36.87 -7.06 -3.13
N PHE A 31 -37.21 -5.85 -3.62
CA PHE A 31 -36.46 -4.62 -3.34
C PHE A 31 -36.83 -4.00 -1.97
N GLY A 32 -38.04 -4.24 -1.45
CA GLY A 32 -38.47 -3.76 -0.13
C GLY A 32 -37.95 -4.58 1.05
N LEU A 33 -37.69 -5.89 0.85
CA LEU A 33 -37.19 -6.80 1.90
C LEU A 33 -35.65 -6.85 1.99
N ALA A 34 -34.93 -6.29 1.02
CA ALA A 34 -33.49 -6.08 1.11
C ALA A 34 -33.15 -4.73 1.75
N LYS A 35 -33.85 -4.31 2.81
CA LYS A 35 -33.23 -3.39 3.78
C LYS A 35 -32.11 -4.19 4.45
N ARG A 36 -30.89 -4.10 3.92
CA ARG A 36 -29.69 -4.46 4.69
C ARG A 36 -29.82 -3.72 6.02
N GLN A 37 -30.12 -4.46 7.09
CA GLN A 37 -29.90 -3.93 8.42
C GLN A 37 -28.39 -3.67 8.50
N HIS A 38 -28.00 -2.42 8.34
CA HIS A 38 -26.68 -2.00 8.78
C HIS A 38 -26.72 -2.11 10.30
N HIS A 39 -26.25 -3.24 10.82
CA HIS A 39 -25.91 -3.32 12.23
C HIS A 39 -24.83 -2.27 12.43
N SER A 40 -25.16 -1.21 13.18
CA SER A 40 -24.18 -0.24 13.67
C SER A 40 -23.27 -0.99 14.63
N PHE A 41 -22.21 -1.57 14.08
CA PHE A 41 -21.20 -2.27 14.85
C PHE A 41 -20.20 -1.24 15.36
N ASP A 42 -20.23 -0.96 16.66
CA ASP A 42 -19.21 -0.12 17.28
C ASP A 42 -17.97 -0.96 17.58
N TRP A 43 -17.08 -1.00 16.59
CA TRP A 43 -15.84 -1.76 16.64
C TRP A 43 -14.91 -1.35 17.80
N LYS A 44 -15.08 -0.14 18.35
CA LYS A 44 -14.29 0.34 19.50
C LYS A 44 -14.66 -0.33 20.83
N THR A 45 -15.81 -0.99 20.87
CA THR A 45 -16.28 -1.71 22.07
C THR A 45 -15.83 -3.16 22.12
N ILE A 46 -15.19 -3.67 21.06
CA ILE A 46 -14.66 -5.04 21.04
C ILE A 46 -13.34 -5.05 21.82
N VAL A 47 -13.37 -5.75 22.94
CA VAL A 47 -12.19 -6.01 23.75
C VAL A 47 -12.16 -7.49 24.11
N SER A 48 -11.03 -8.15 23.93
CA SER A 48 -10.84 -9.54 24.38
C SER A 48 -10.77 -9.59 25.91
N ASN A 49 -10.93 -10.79 26.49
CA ASN A 49 -10.73 -10.97 27.94
C ASN A 49 -9.29 -10.64 28.38
N SER A 50 -8.33 -10.72 27.47
CA SER A 50 -6.92 -10.37 27.70
C SER A 50 -6.63 -8.89 27.43
N GLY A 51 -7.63 -8.10 27.04
CA GLY A 51 -7.52 -6.66 26.78
C GLY A 51 -7.20 -6.28 25.34
N ASP A 52 -7.12 -7.25 24.41
CA ASP A 52 -6.86 -6.95 22.99
C ASP A 52 -8.00 -6.15 22.39
N VAL A 53 -7.65 -5.10 21.65
CA VAL A 53 -8.60 -4.33 20.85
C VAL A 53 -8.30 -4.47 19.36
N LEU A 54 -9.18 -3.95 18.51
CA LEU A 54 -8.84 -3.77 17.10
C LEU A 54 -7.71 -2.76 16.95
N PRO A 55 -6.70 -3.03 16.08
CA PRO A 55 -5.61 -2.09 15.84
C PRO A 55 -6.09 -0.70 15.44
N ASP A 56 -5.38 0.32 15.91
CA ASP A 56 -5.63 1.71 15.52
C ASP A 56 -5.00 1.99 14.15
N PHE A 57 -5.84 2.08 13.12
CA PHE A 57 -5.41 2.36 11.75
C PHE A 57 -5.19 3.85 11.45
N SER A 58 -5.45 4.75 12.42
CA SER A 58 -5.29 6.20 12.21
C SER A 58 -3.83 6.63 11.97
N PHE A 59 -2.86 5.74 12.22
CA PHE A 59 -1.44 5.98 11.96
C PHE A 59 -0.99 5.59 10.54
N ALA A 60 -1.89 5.08 9.69
CA ALA A 60 -1.54 4.73 8.31
C ALA A 60 -1.51 5.96 7.40
N GLY A 61 -0.67 5.92 6.37
CA GLY A 61 -0.62 6.94 5.32
C GLY A 61 0.36 8.09 5.58
N TYR A 62 0.49 8.95 4.57
CA TYR A 62 1.29 10.17 4.57
C TYR A 62 1.07 10.99 5.85
N HIS A 63 2.14 11.25 6.62
CA HIS A 63 2.07 11.91 7.93
C HIS A 63 0.99 11.35 8.86
N ASN A 64 0.81 10.03 8.90
CA ASN A 64 -0.24 9.37 9.70
C ASN A 64 -1.65 9.84 9.33
N SER A 65 -1.91 10.13 8.05
CA SER A 65 -3.16 10.74 7.57
C SER A 65 -3.54 12.07 8.26
N ALA A 66 -2.61 12.70 8.98
CA ALA A 66 -2.86 13.94 9.72
C ALA A 66 -2.84 15.17 8.80
N ILE A 67 -2.24 15.03 7.61
CA ILE A 67 -2.07 16.10 6.63
C ILE A 67 -2.55 15.57 5.28
N ILE A 68 -3.29 16.40 4.53
CA ILE A 68 -3.69 16.08 3.16
C ILE A 68 -2.46 16.00 2.25
N LEU A 69 -2.55 15.20 1.18
CA LEU A 69 -1.47 15.15 0.19
C LEU A 69 -1.22 16.54 -0.42
N PRO A 70 0.05 16.94 -0.61
CA PRO A 70 0.37 18.21 -1.24
C PRO A 70 -0.18 18.27 -2.67
N ASN A 71 -1.10 19.19 -2.97
CA ASN A 71 -1.66 19.32 -4.33
C ASN A 71 -0.72 20.05 -5.30
N ARG A 72 0.19 20.91 -4.80
CA ARG A 72 1.21 21.65 -5.59
C ARG A 72 2.39 22.05 -4.70
N SER A 73 3.59 21.96 -5.25
CA SER A 73 4.79 22.52 -4.62
C SER A 73 4.94 24.02 -4.95
N ASN A 74 5.66 24.76 -4.11
CA ASN A 74 5.90 26.20 -4.30
C ASN A 74 6.86 26.50 -5.47
N ALA A 75 7.77 25.58 -5.76
CA ALA A 75 8.69 25.62 -6.90
C ALA A 75 8.31 24.52 -7.89
N ASN A 76 8.19 24.88 -9.17
CA ASN A 76 7.75 23.97 -10.22
C ASN A 76 8.63 24.10 -11.47
N ILE A 77 9.05 22.97 -12.04
CA ILE A 77 9.55 22.88 -13.42
C ILE A 77 8.42 22.30 -14.27
N THR A 78 7.97 23.04 -15.29
CA THR A 78 6.99 22.53 -16.25
C THR A 78 7.69 22.11 -17.52
N LEU A 79 7.55 20.83 -17.86
CA LEU A 79 8.12 20.28 -19.08
C LEU A 79 7.21 20.53 -20.28
N ALA A 80 7.84 20.67 -21.44
CA ALA A 80 7.18 20.67 -22.73
C ALA A 80 7.81 19.56 -23.57
N PHE A 81 6.98 18.64 -24.06
CA PHE A 81 7.41 17.57 -24.94
C PHE A 81 6.94 17.88 -26.37
N ASN A 82 7.70 17.43 -27.35
CA ASN A 82 7.34 17.53 -28.75
C ASN A 82 6.94 16.14 -29.28
N SER A 83 6.13 16.08 -30.33
CA SER A 83 5.63 14.81 -30.89
C SER A 83 6.69 13.94 -31.56
N SER A 84 7.89 14.46 -31.78
CA SER A 84 9.01 13.73 -32.38
C SER A 84 9.95 13.12 -31.33
N ILE A 85 9.58 13.20 -30.05
CA ILE A 85 10.40 12.62 -28.97
C ILE A 85 10.21 11.11 -28.92
N ASP A 86 11.31 10.38 -28.95
CA ASP A 86 11.30 8.91 -28.89
C ASP A 86 11.37 8.38 -27.44
N ASP A 87 11.88 9.19 -26.50
CA ASP A 87 11.92 8.86 -25.08
C ASP A 87 11.95 10.13 -24.22
N VAL A 88 10.96 10.29 -23.34
CA VAL A 88 10.89 11.44 -22.40
C VAL A 88 11.69 11.24 -21.11
N LYS A 89 12.18 10.02 -20.82
CA LYS A 89 12.90 9.72 -19.57
C LYS A 89 14.04 10.72 -19.28
N PRO A 90 14.94 11.05 -20.21
CA PRO A 90 16.07 11.94 -19.90
C PRO A 90 15.62 13.32 -19.45
N LEU A 91 14.57 13.87 -20.08
CA LEU A 91 14.02 15.19 -19.74
C LEU A 91 13.37 15.20 -18.36
N ILE A 92 12.64 14.12 -18.03
CA ILE A 92 12.02 13.99 -16.71
C ILE A 92 13.10 13.86 -15.63
N GLN A 93 14.13 13.04 -15.86
CA GLN A 93 15.20 12.86 -14.89
C GLN A 93 16.01 14.16 -14.68
N GLU A 94 16.34 14.89 -15.75
CA GLU A 94 17.03 16.18 -15.66
C GLU A 94 16.23 17.20 -14.85
N ALA A 95 14.91 17.28 -15.05
CA ALA A 95 14.05 18.17 -14.28
C ALA A 95 13.96 17.77 -12.80
N ILE A 96 13.88 16.47 -12.49
CA ILE A 96 13.93 15.96 -11.11
C ILE A 96 15.25 16.36 -10.45
N ASP A 97 16.38 16.11 -11.12
CA ASP A 97 17.71 16.38 -10.57
C ASP A 97 17.91 17.90 -10.35
N GLY A 98 17.45 18.73 -11.30
CA GLY A 98 17.54 20.18 -11.22
C GLY A 98 16.69 20.79 -10.09
N ILE A 99 15.44 20.32 -9.91
CA ILE A 99 14.58 20.83 -8.84
C ILE A 99 15.00 20.32 -7.47
N ALA A 100 15.48 19.08 -7.38
CA ALA A 100 16.04 18.51 -6.16
C ALA A 100 17.25 19.33 -5.67
N ALA A 101 18.16 19.70 -6.57
CA ALA A 101 19.31 20.56 -6.26
C ALA A 101 18.90 21.95 -5.74
N SER A 102 17.66 22.38 -6.00
CA SER A 102 17.09 23.65 -5.54
C SER A 102 16.26 23.53 -4.26
N GLY A 103 16.28 22.38 -3.58
CA GLY A 103 15.56 22.13 -2.33
C GLY A 103 14.21 21.42 -2.48
N GLY A 104 13.92 20.87 -3.67
CA GLY A 104 12.69 20.14 -3.94
C GLY A 104 11.59 20.98 -4.59
N GLY A 105 10.52 20.33 -5.03
CA GLY A 105 9.43 20.96 -5.77
C GLY A 105 8.65 19.99 -6.64
N ALA A 106 7.87 20.49 -7.59
CA ALA A 106 7.14 19.65 -8.53
C ALA A 106 7.71 19.70 -9.95
N VAL A 107 7.79 18.54 -10.59
CA VAL A 107 8.03 18.39 -12.02
C VAL A 107 6.69 18.12 -12.69
N ILE A 108 6.22 19.08 -13.48
CA ILE A 108 4.91 19.02 -14.15
C ILE A 108 5.10 18.49 -15.57
N LEU A 109 4.44 17.37 -15.86
CA LEU A 109 4.43 16.73 -17.17
C LEU A 109 3.27 17.27 -18.01
N PRO A 110 3.47 17.55 -19.31
CA PRO A 110 2.42 18.06 -20.18
C PRO A 110 1.39 16.96 -20.51
N GLU A 111 0.17 17.38 -20.84
CA GLU A 111 -0.84 16.50 -21.45
C GLU A 111 -0.30 15.86 -22.73
N GLY A 112 -0.61 14.59 -22.94
CA GLY A 112 -0.18 13.82 -24.09
C GLY A 112 0.14 12.37 -23.73
N ARG A 113 0.43 11.59 -24.78
CA ARG A 113 0.89 10.21 -24.67
C ARG A 113 2.36 10.20 -25.08
N TRP A 114 3.23 9.87 -24.14
CA TRP A 114 4.67 10.10 -24.27
C TRP A 114 5.43 8.78 -24.17
N PRO A 115 6.26 8.45 -25.17
CA PRO A 115 7.07 7.24 -25.10
C PRO A 115 8.12 7.38 -24.02
N ILE A 116 8.30 6.31 -23.24
CA ILE A 116 9.25 6.28 -22.14
C ILE A 116 10.01 4.95 -22.09
N THR A 117 11.27 5.00 -21.69
CA THR A 117 11.98 3.83 -21.18
C THR A 117 11.88 3.77 -19.63
N ALA A 118 11.63 2.59 -19.06
CA ALA A 118 11.43 2.46 -17.60
C ALA A 118 12.66 2.95 -16.79
N GLY A 119 12.43 3.36 -15.53
CA GLY A 119 13.51 3.68 -14.57
C GLY A 119 13.70 5.18 -14.30
N ILE A 120 12.62 5.89 -13.97
CA ILE A 120 12.70 7.24 -13.39
C ILE A 120 12.93 7.11 -11.89
N ASN A 121 13.95 7.79 -11.37
CA ASN A 121 14.16 7.92 -9.93
C ASN A 121 13.69 9.31 -9.48
N ILE A 122 12.76 9.34 -8.53
CA ILE A 122 12.29 10.57 -7.89
C ILE A 122 13.01 10.69 -6.55
N THR A 123 13.67 11.82 -6.30
CA THR A 123 14.44 12.08 -5.07
C THR A 123 13.60 12.75 -3.99
N SER A 124 14.13 12.80 -2.76
CA SER A 124 13.47 13.41 -1.61
C SER A 124 13.00 14.84 -1.88
N GLY A 125 11.78 15.16 -1.44
CA GLY A 125 11.16 16.48 -1.63
C GLY A 125 10.69 16.79 -3.06
N VAL A 126 10.71 15.81 -3.97
CA VAL A 126 10.26 15.98 -5.36
C VAL A 126 8.96 15.24 -5.61
N VAL A 127 8.05 15.92 -6.32
CA VAL A 127 6.78 15.37 -6.78
C VAL A 127 6.72 15.41 -8.29
N VAL A 128 6.38 14.30 -8.95
CA VAL A 128 6.11 14.28 -10.40
C VAL A 128 4.60 14.30 -10.61
N VAL A 129 4.10 15.28 -11.35
CA VAL A 129 2.67 15.57 -11.49
C VAL A 129 2.28 15.62 -12.96
N GLY A 130 1.26 14.88 -13.36
CA GLY A 130 0.62 14.98 -14.68
C GLY A 130 -0.66 15.82 -14.64
N ALA A 131 -1.41 15.81 -15.73
CA ALA A 131 -2.68 16.51 -15.85
C ALA A 131 -3.92 15.62 -15.56
N GLY A 132 -3.69 14.34 -15.26
CA GLY A 132 -4.71 13.31 -15.06
C GLY A 132 -4.25 11.96 -15.60
N GLY A 133 -4.68 10.86 -14.96
CA GLY A 133 -4.31 9.49 -15.36
C GLY A 133 -4.69 9.09 -16.79
N ASP A 134 -5.62 9.80 -17.41
CA ASP A 134 -6.06 9.64 -18.81
C ASP A 134 -5.52 10.74 -19.75
N LYS A 135 -4.91 11.80 -19.20
CA LYS A 135 -4.44 12.96 -19.98
C LYS A 135 -2.93 12.99 -20.18
N THR A 136 -2.16 12.65 -19.14
CA THR A 136 -0.71 12.50 -19.22
C THR A 136 -0.40 11.02 -19.09
N VAL A 137 -0.09 10.36 -20.21
CA VAL A 137 0.17 8.92 -20.23
C VAL A 137 1.60 8.65 -20.68
N LEU A 138 2.34 7.91 -19.86
CA LEU A 138 3.67 7.41 -20.18
C LEU A 138 3.54 5.98 -20.74
N VAL A 139 4.04 5.78 -21.95
CA VAL A 139 3.89 4.53 -22.71
C VAL A 139 5.25 3.85 -22.81
N LEU A 140 5.43 2.71 -22.14
CA LEU A 140 6.69 1.99 -22.15
C LEU A 140 7.04 1.51 -23.57
N GLN A 141 8.27 1.76 -23.99
CA GLN A 141 8.82 1.23 -25.25
C GLN A 141 9.53 -0.12 -25.05
N ASP A 142 10.18 -0.30 -23.90
CA ASP A 142 10.92 -1.50 -23.56
C ASP A 142 10.13 -2.45 -22.66
N ARG A 143 10.53 -3.72 -22.65
CA ARG A 143 10.02 -4.68 -21.65
C ARG A 143 10.37 -4.23 -20.23
N LEU A 144 9.47 -4.52 -19.30
CA LEU A 144 9.53 -4.09 -17.91
C LEU A 144 10.57 -4.87 -17.09
N SER A 145 11.84 -4.52 -17.28
CA SER A 145 12.98 -5.12 -16.57
C SER A 145 13.29 -4.48 -15.22
N GLN A 146 12.80 -3.25 -14.98
CA GLN A 146 12.96 -2.48 -13.74
C GLN A 146 11.70 -1.65 -13.45
N PRO A 147 11.52 -1.11 -12.23
CA PRO A 147 10.37 -0.28 -11.93
C PRO A 147 10.28 0.95 -12.85
N VAL A 148 9.07 1.39 -13.18
CA VAL A 148 8.89 2.61 -14.01
C VAL A 148 9.28 3.84 -13.21
N PHE A 149 8.76 3.93 -11.98
CA PHE A 149 9.14 4.95 -11.00
C PHE A 149 9.70 4.29 -9.74
N THR A 150 10.85 4.79 -9.28
CA THR A 150 11.43 4.49 -7.97
C THR A 150 11.43 5.77 -7.13
N LEU A 151 10.68 5.78 -6.03
CA LEU A 151 10.53 6.95 -5.15
C LEU A 151 11.57 6.89 -4.03
N GLY A 152 12.76 7.39 -4.31
CA GLY A 152 13.89 7.40 -3.40
C GLY A 152 15.09 6.62 -3.92
N THR A 153 16.14 6.57 -3.11
CA THR A 153 17.34 5.80 -3.45
C THR A 153 17.13 4.32 -3.14
N SER A 154 17.22 3.45 -4.15
CA SER A 154 17.23 2.00 -3.94
C SER A 154 18.66 1.52 -3.61
N SER A 155 18.87 0.97 -2.41
CA SER A 155 20.13 0.31 -2.07
C SER A 155 19.85 -1.03 -1.39
N ASN A 156 20.19 -2.12 -2.10
CA ASN A 156 19.81 -3.49 -1.73
C ASN A 156 20.55 -4.06 -0.50
N ASN A 157 21.42 -3.29 0.17
CA ASN A 157 22.23 -3.80 1.28
C ASN A 157 22.52 -2.77 2.38
N THR A 158 21.76 -1.68 2.45
CA THR A 158 21.90 -0.68 3.50
C THR A 158 21.06 -1.09 4.70
N ARG A 159 21.74 -1.40 5.80
CA ARG A 159 21.12 -1.76 7.08
C ARG A 159 21.04 -0.53 7.96
N PRO A 160 20.08 -0.45 8.89
CA PRO A 160 20.10 0.60 9.87
C PRO A 160 21.30 0.42 10.80
N ARG A 161 21.75 1.52 11.39
CA ARG A 161 22.66 1.42 12.53
C ARG A 161 21.84 1.10 13.77
N TYR A 162 22.08 -0.07 14.35
CA TYR A 162 21.47 -0.46 15.62
C TYR A 162 22.14 0.21 16.80
N GLY A 163 21.33 0.62 17.77
CA GLY A 163 21.77 1.27 19.01
C GLY A 163 21.45 0.45 20.24
N PHE A 164 21.10 1.16 21.32
CA PHE A 164 20.72 0.56 22.60
C PHE A 164 19.52 -0.39 22.42
N ARG A 165 19.50 -1.44 23.24
CA ARG A 165 18.42 -2.41 23.29
C ARG A 165 18.11 -2.81 24.72
N SER A 166 16.87 -3.19 24.97
CA SER A 166 16.41 -3.63 26.28
C SER A 166 15.24 -4.58 26.11
N ASN A 167 15.28 -5.72 26.79
CA ASN A 167 14.16 -6.66 26.76
C ASN A 167 12.94 -6.03 27.41
N ILE A 168 11.77 -6.33 26.85
CA ILE A 168 10.48 -6.00 27.43
C ILE A 168 10.15 -7.06 28.48
N THR A 169 9.70 -6.62 29.66
CA THR A 169 9.50 -7.48 30.84
C THR A 169 8.04 -7.82 31.12
N ASN A 170 7.09 -7.24 30.39
CA ASN A 170 5.68 -7.55 30.54
C ASN A 170 5.44 -9.04 30.22
N GLU A 171 4.67 -9.73 31.08
CA GLU A 171 4.26 -11.11 30.83
C GLU A 171 3.32 -11.18 29.62
N TYR A 172 2.42 -10.21 29.52
CA TYR A 172 1.48 -10.05 28.42
C TYR A 172 1.24 -8.56 28.10
N LEU A 173 1.27 -8.21 26.83
CA LEU A 173 0.86 -6.91 26.30
C LEU A 173 -0.24 -7.11 25.25
N PRO A 174 -1.47 -6.64 25.48
CA PRO A 174 -2.54 -6.78 24.50
C PRO A 174 -2.31 -5.94 23.24
N ILE A 175 -2.95 -6.34 22.14
CA ILE A 175 -3.09 -5.49 20.94
C ILE A 175 -3.72 -4.16 21.37
N GLY A 176 -3.16 -3.04 20.89
CA GLY A 176 -3.55 -1.68 21.27
C GLY A 176 -2.78 -1.11 22.47
N SER A 177 -1.87 -1.87 23.09
CA SER A 177 -0.96 -1.32 24.09
C SER A 177 0.03 -0.34 23.47
N SER A 178 0.22 0.82 24.08
CA SER A 178 1.30 1.75 23.70
C SER A 178 2.41 1.82 24.74
N SER A 179 2.28 1.17 25.89
CA SER A 179 3.24 1.27 26.98
C SER A 179 3.88 -0.10 27.23
N VAL A 180 5.21 -0.11 27.36
CA VAL A 180 5.99 -1.33 27.61
C VAL A 180 6.98 -1.09 28.74
N ASP A 181 7.19 -2.08 29.59
CA ASP A 181 8.19 -2.06 30.64
C ASP A 181 9.46 -2.75 30.15
N VAL A 182 10.61 -2.12 30.37
CA VAL A 182 11.92 -2.64 29.94
C VAL A 182 12.85 -2.88 31.11
N ILE A 183 13.86 -3.75 30.93
CA ILE A 183 14.89 -3.99 31.97
C ILE A 183 15.61 -2.70 32.37
N SER A 184 15.99 -1.90 31.38
CA SER A 184 16.70 -0.63 31.51
C SER A 184 16.27 0.34 30.41
N SER A 185 16.11 1.62 30.77
CA SER A 185 15.79 2.72 29.86
C SER A 185 16.96 3.66 29.59
N ALA A 186 18.16 3.36 30.11
CA ALA A 186 19.30 4.28 30.13
C ALA A 186 19.75 4.78 28.74
N GLY A 187 19.47 4.03 27.68
CA GLY A 187 19.78 4.43 26.30
C GLY A 187 18.57 4.81 25.45
N PHE A 188 17.38 4.98 26.06
CA PHE A 188 16.17 5.43 25.37
C PHE A 188 15.91 6.93 25.62
N ALA A 189 15.41 7.61 24.61
CA ALA A 189 14.99 9.00 24.66
C ALA A 189 13.74 9.23 23.81
N VAL A 190 12.98 10.28 24.13
CA VAL A 190 11.84 10.74 23.34
C VAL A 190 12.26 10.99 21.89
N ASP A 191 11.37 10.70 20.95
CA ASP A 191 11.55 10.81 19.50
C ASP A 191 12.56 9.85 18.86
N GLN A 192 13.20 8.96 19.63
CA GLN A 192 14.02 7.90 19.03
C GLN A 192 13.17 6.88 18.27
N LEU A 193 13.68 6.50 17.10
CA LEU A 193 13.15 5.37 16.35
C LEU A 193 13.59 4.06 17.01
N VAL A 194 12.62 3.17 17.20
CA VAL A 194 12.82 1.85 17.79
C VAL A 194 12.09 0.79 17.00
N TYR A 195 12.66 -0.40 16.95
CA TYR A 195 11.89 -1.59 16.62
C TYR A 195 11.35 -2.21 17.91
N VAL A 196 10.06 -2.55 17.90
CA VAL A 196 9.56 -3.65 18.72
C VAL A 196 9.99 -4.93 18.01
N SER A 197 11.03 -5.57 18.54
CA SER A 197 11.67 -6.71 17.92
C SER A 197 11.29 -7.99 18.65
N ARG A 198 10.88 -9.02 17.91
CA ARG A 198 10.62 -10.36 18.45
C ARG A 198 11.14 -11.44 17.51
N ASN A 199 11.44 -12.61 18.06
CA ASN A 199 11.72 -13.80 17.26
C ASN A 199 10.45 -14.65 17.10
N ALA A 200 10.26 -15.24 15.92
CA ALA A 200 9.28 -16.28 15.70
C ALA A 200 9.75 -17.59 16.36
N THR A 201 9.48 -17.73 17.66
CA THR A 201 9.89 -18.92 18.40
C THR A 201 9.15 -20.15 17.90
N LYS A 202 9.69 -21.33 18.19
CA LYS A 202 9.02 -22.61 17.91
C LYS A 202 7.65 -22.70 18.59
N ALA A 203 7.52 -22.18 19.82
CA ALA A 203 6.27 -22.18 20.55
C ALA A 203 5.22 -21.31 19.84
N TRP A 204 5.60 -20.09 19.42
CA TRP A 204 4.73 -19.19 18.67
C TRP A 204 4.29 -19.77 17.31
N ILE A 205 5.23 -20.32 16.53
CA ILE A 205 4.92 -20.95 15.24
C ILE A 205 3.94 -22.12 15.43
N LYS A 206 4.13 -22.93 16.47
CA LYS A 206 3.21 -24.04 16.80
C LYS A 206 1.85 -23.54 17.26
N ALA A 207 1.79 -22.51 18.11
CA ALA A 207 0.55 -21.95 18.63
C ALA A 207 -0.35 -21.40 17.52
N ASN A 208 0.24 -20.86 16.46
CA ASN A 208 -0.48 -20.41 15.28
C ASN A 208 -0.79 -21.53 14.26
N GLY A 209 -0.49 -22.79 14.57
CA GLY A 209 -0.74 -23.93 13.68
C GLY A 209 0.19 -24.01 12.46
N MET A 210 1.31 -23.27 12.46
CA MET A 210 2.17 -23.10 11.28
C MET A 210 3.31 -24.11 11.20
N ASN A 211 3.42 -25.02 12.17
CA ASN A 211 4.44 -26.08 12.20
C ASN A 211 4.02 -27.36 11.44
N GLY A 212 2.78 -27.44 10.96
CA GLY A 212 2.20 -28.64 10.33
C GLY A 212 1.75 -28.43 8.88
N LEU A 213 2.23 -27.38 8.21
CA LEU A 213 1.82 -27.05 6.85
C LEU A 213 2.36 -28.07 5.85
N VAL A 214 1.49 -28.63 5.00
CA VAL A 214 1.83 -29.62 3.96
C VAL A 214 1.14 -29.23 2.65
N ARG A 215 1.86 -29.38 1.53
CA ARG A 215 1.32 -29.25 0.16
C ARG A 215 1.96 -30.32 -0.71
N ASP A 216 1.15 -31.09 -1.43
CA ASP A 216 1.59 -32.20 -2.29
C ASP A 216 2.53 -33.17 -1.56
N ASP A 217 2.13 -33.61 -0.36
CA ASP A 217 2.91 -34.47 0.55
C ASP A 217 4.28 -33.92 0.99
N ALA A 218 4.60 -32.67 0.64
CA ALA A 218 5.82 -31.99 1.05
C ALA A 218 5.54 -30.99 2.19
N GLN A 219 6.35 -31.08 3.25
CA GLN A 219 6.35 -30.11 4.35
C GLN A 219 6.63 -28.70 3.81
N GLN A 220 5.79 -27.74 4.21
CA GLN A 220 5.94 -26.33 3.88
C GLN A 220 6.43 -25.55 5.10
N THR A 221 7.33 -24.59 4.87
CA THR A 221 7.78 -23.65 5.91
C THR A 221 7.31 -22.26 5.54
N TRP A 222 6.35 -21.74 6.30
CA TRP A 222 5.88 -20.35 6.12
C TRP A 222 6.90 -19.35 6.67
N LEU A 223 7.33 -19.54 7.91
CA LEU A 223 8.31 -18.70 8.58
C LEU A 223 9.31 -19.58 9.34
N PRO A 224 10.63 -19.38 9.18
CA PRO A 224 11.60 -20.19 9.89
C PRO A 224 11.61 -19.85 11.39
N VAL A 225 11.90 -20.86 12.22
CA VAL A 225 12.14 -20.67 13.65
C VAL A 225 13.27 -19.67 13.84
N ASP A 226 13.11 -18.80 14.84
CA ASP A 226 14.04 -17.70 15.17
C ASP A 226 14.17 -16.62 14.10
N LYS A 227 13.27 -16.61 13.09
CA LYS A 227 13.14 -15.45 12.22
C LYS A 227 12.78 -14.23 13.06
N ARG A 228 13.67 -13.25 13.04
CA ARG A 228 13.47 -11.97 13.69
C ARG A 228 12.48 -11.13 12.90
N ILE A 229 11.47 -10.63 13.60
CA ILE A 229 10.42 -9.74 13.11
C ILE A 229 10.68 -8.37 13.76
N LEU A 230 10.71 -7.34 12.93
CA LEU A 230 11.01 -5.97 13.32
C LEU A 230 9.79 -5.10 12.99
N SER A 231 9.12 -4.59 14.02
CA SER A 231 8.00 -3.66 13.86
C SER A 231 8.47 -2.26 14.24
N SER A 232 8.55 -1.35 13.26
CA SER A 232 9.02 0.02 13.48
C SER A 232 8.04 0.82 14.34
N ASN A 233 8.59 1.65 15.23
CA ASN A 233 7.85 2.53 16.11
C ASN A 233 8.75 3.71 16.53
N GLN A 234 8.21 4.62 17.34
CA GLN A 234 8.93 5.76 17.88
C GLN A 234 8.55 5.97 19.34
N ILE A 235 9.53 6.36 20.16
CA ILE A 235 9.29 6.64 21.58
C ILE A 235 8.57 7.98 21.72
N SER A 236 7.43 7.97 22.40
CA SER A 236 6.67 9.18 22.76
C SER A 236 6.99 9.66 24.18
N SER A 237 7.31 8.77 25.12
CA SER A 237 7.74 9.14 26.46
C SER A 237 8.63 8.07 27.11
N VAL A 238 9.43 8.51 28.09
CA VAL A 238 10.27 7.65 28.95
C VAL A 238 10.00 8.03 30.40
N SER A 239 9.55 7.07 31.21
CA SER A 239 9.31 7.25 32.64
C SER A 239 9.85 6.04 33.41
N ASP A 240 10.98 6.22 34.09
CA ASP A 240 11.74 5.13 34.70
C ASP A 240 11.97 3.97 33.70
N LYS A 241 11.37 2.80 33.95
CA LYS A 241 11.46 1.61 33.08
C LYS A 241 10.29 1.48 32.11
N ASN A 242 9.33 2.38 32.18
CA ASN A 242 8.18 2.40 31.30
C ASN A 242 8.47 3.27 30.07
N ILE A 243 8.28 2.70 28.89
CA ILE A 243 8.46 3.37 27.59
C ILE A 243 7.10 3.44 26.91
N THR A 244 6.67 4.64 26.54
CA THR A 244 5.48 4.79 25.71
C THR A 244 5.90 4.91 24.24
N LEU A 245 5.25 4.13 23.39
CA LEU A 245 5.35 4.11 21.94
C LEU A 245 4.34 5.10 21.35
N ARG A 246 4.66 5.64 20.18
CA ARG A 246 3.76 6.56 19.45
C ARG A 246 2.61 5.80 18.80
N ILE A 247 2.88 4.59 18.32
CA ILE A 247 1.90 3.75 17.63
C ILE A 247 1.55 2.57 18.57
N PRO A 248 0.27 2.35 18.89
CA PRO A 248 -0.15 1.16 19.62
C PRO A 248 0.28 -0.14 18.92
N LEU A 249 0.59 -1.17 19.70
CA LEU A 249 0.96 -2.48 19.16
C LEU A 249 -0.17 -3.06 18.32
N THR A 250 0.17 -3.56 17.13
CA THR A 250 -0.79 -4.23 16.21
C THR A 250 -0.84 -5.75 16.40
N ASP A 251 0.07 -6.28 17.21
CA ASP A 251 0.17 -7.69 17.58
C ASP A 251 0.39 -7.75 19.10
N ASN A 252 -0.13 -8.77 19.76
CA ASN A 252 0.14 -8.93 21.18
C ASN A 252 1.56 -9.44 21.41
N LEU A 253 2.06 -9.23 22.62
CA LEU A 253 3.33 -9.79 23.05
C LEU A 253 3.09 -10.62 24.30
N ASP A 254 3.24 -11.93 24.15
CA ASP A 254 3.04 -12.92 25.21
C ASP A 254 4.35 -13.63 25.49
N SER A 255 4.85 -13.50 26.73
CA SER A 255 6.13 -14.05 27.16
C SER A 255 6.22 -15.58 27.10
N ASP A 256 5.08 -16.29 27.07
CA ASP A 256 5.04 -17.74 26.85
C ASP A 256 5.46 -18.11 25.42
N TYR A 257 5.27 -17.20 24.46
CA TYR A 257 5.49 -17.44 23.04
C TYR A 257 6.63 -16.61 22.45
N VAL A 258 6.93 -15.43 22.98
CA VAL A 258 7.92 -14.53 22.39
C VAL A 258 8.79 -13.89 23.47
N GLN A 259 10.01 -13.50 23.07
CA GLN A 259 10.92 -12.74 23.92
C GLN A 259 11.19 -11.40 23.23
N PRO A 260 10.36 -10.38 23.48
CA PRO A 260 10.45 -9.12 22.78
C PRO A 260 11.49 -8.18 23.40
N GLU A 261 12.09 -7.34 22.57
CA GLU A 261 12.98 -6.25 22.98
C GLU A 261 12.59 -4.96 22.26
N LEU A 262 12.87 -3.82 22.90
CA LEU A 262 13.00 -2.56 22.19
C LEU A 262 14.43 -2.42 21.68
N LEU A 263 14.57 -2.01 20.42
CA LEU A 263 15.85 -1.83 19.76
C LEU A 263 15.89 -0.47 19.06
N VAL A 264 16.76 0.44 19.52
CA VAL A 264 17.02 1.70 18.82
C VAL A 264 17.64 1.43 17.45
N TYR A 265 17.20 2.19 16.44
CA TYR A 265 17.82 2.17 15.13
C TYR A 265 17.93 3.58 14.52
N THR A 266 18.90 3.76 13.64
CA THR A 266 19.03 4.95 12.79
C THR A 266 18.96 4.51 11.32
N PRO A 267 18.02 5.04 10.52
CA PRO A 267 17.97 4.81 9.08
C PRO A 267 19.30 5.16 8.39
N PRO A 268 19.67 4.45 7.32
CA PRO A 268 20.91 4.69 6.58
C PRO A 268 20.86 5.93 5.67
N TYR A 269 19.66 6.37 5.28
CA TYR A 269 19.40 7.56 4.49
C TYR A 269 17.98 8.06 4.74
N ASP A 270 17.69 9.25 4.21
CA ASP A 270 16.41 9.92 4.31
C ASP A 270 15.77 10.01 2.91
N ASN A 271 14.87 9.07 2.62
CA ASN A 271 13.98 9.12 1.47
C ASN A 271 12.63 9.66 1.99
N SER A 272 12.31 10.92 1.77
CA SER A 272 11.09 11.52 2.33
C SER A 272 10.46 12.56 1.42
N GLU A 273 9.14 12.78 1.60
CA GLU A 273 8.38 13.78 0.85
C GLU A 273 8.43 13.56 -0.67
N ILE A 274 8.28 12.30 -1.11
CA ILE A 274 8.37 11.91 -2.52
C ILE A 274 6.98 11.57 -3.04
N GLY A 275 6.61 12.15 -4.18
CA GLY A 275 5.26 12.00 -4.72
C GLY A 275 5.21 11.69 -6.22
N ILE A 276 4.19 10.92 -6.61
CA ILE A 276 3.73 10.82 -7.99
C ILE A 276 2.22 11.05 -8.04
N GLN A 277 1.77 11.92 -8.95
CA GLN A 277 0.37 12.32 -9.04
C GLN A 277 -0.13 12.39 -10.49
N ASP A 278 -1.39 11.96 -10.70
CA ASP A 278 -2.19 12.28 -11.89
C ASP A 278 -1.54 11.87 -13.23
N ILE A 279 -0.98 10.66 -13.28
CA ILE A 279 -0.26 10.10 -14.44
C ILE A 279 -0.80 8.72 -14.81
N GLY A 280 -0.98 8.50 -16.10
CA GLY A 280 -1.20 7.19 -16.70
C GLY A 280 0.10 6.49 -17.02
N ILE A 281 0.20 5.18 -16.79
CA ILE A 281 1.33 4.36 -17.19
C ILE A 281 0.82 3.10 -17.89
N GLU A 282 1.28 2.87 -19.11
CA GLU A 282 0.87 1.74 -19.93
C GLU A 282 2.07 0.88 -20.36
N VAL A 283 1.91 -0.44 -20.25
CA VAL A 283 2.80 -1.44 -20.85
C VAL A 283 2.13 -1.99 -22.12
N PRO A 284 2.51 -1.56 -23.34
CA PRO A 284 1.82 -1.93 -24.58
C PRO A 284 1.77 -3.44 -24.86
N ASP A 285 2.89 -4.13 -24.65
CA ASP A 285 2.99 -5.59 -24.82
C ASP A 285 2.47 -6.39 -23.62
N THR A 286 1.84 -5.71 -22.64
CA THR A 286 1.26 -6.20 -21.39
C THR A 286 2.04 -7.29 -20.65
N CYS A 287 2.39 -6.99 -19.41
CA CYS A 287 2.89 -7.97 -18.45
C CYS A 287 1.77 -8.61 -17.63
N SER A 288 0.50 -8.30 -17.90
CA SER A 288 -0.64 -8.85 -17.19
C SER A 288 -0.64 -10.38 -17.25
N GLY A 289 -0.60 -11.00 -16.08
CA GLY A 289 -0.72 -12.45 -15.96
C GLY A 289 0.54 -13.21 -16.37
N ALA A 290 1.66 -12.56 -16.69
CA ALA A 290 2.90 -13.26 -16.98
C ALA A 290 3.35 -14.11 -15.77
N PRO A 291 4.04 -15.25 -15.97
CA PRO A 291 4.56 -16.05 -14.85
C PRO A 291 5.51 -15.24 -13.95
N LEU A 292 5.48 -15.49 -12.63
CA LEU A 292 6.32 -14.76 -11.66
C LEU A 292 7.85 -14.93 -11.86
N ASN A 293 8.28 -15.96 -12.59
CA ASN A 293 9.69 -16.16 -12.94
C ASN A 293 10.13 -15.40 -14.21
N ASP A 294 9.21 -14.71 -14.90
CA ASP A 294 9.54 -13.83 -16.02
C ASP A 294 10.23 -12.57 -15.52
N LYS A 295 11.55 -12.48 -15.72
CA LYS A 295 12.35 -11.33 -15.28
C LYS A 295 12.05 -10.03 -16.03
N THR A 296 11.27 -10.08 -17.10
CA THR A 296 10.95 -8.94 -17.95
C THR A 296 9.53 -8.42 -17.76
N CYS A 297 8.78 -9.01 -16.81
CA CYS A 297 7.40 -8.64 -16.54
C CYS A 297 7.01 -8.57 -15.06
N ASN A 298 7.96 -8.65 -14.12
CA ASN A 298 7.66 -8.68 -12.68
C ASN A 298 8.22 -7.50 -11.86
N SER A 299 8.65 -6.44 -12.55
CA SER A 299 8.97 -5.16 -11.91
C SER A 299 7.72 -4.30 -11.68
N ALA A 300 7.76 -3.38 -10.73
CA ALA A 300 6.61 -2.57 -10.32
C ALA A 300 6.34 -1.39 -11.28
N ALA A 301 5.11 -0.90 -11.37
CA ALA A 301 4.89 0.44 -11.95
C ALA A 301 5.50 1.52 -11.03
N VAL A 302 5.19 1.45 -9.73
CA VAL A 302 5.68 2.38 -8.71
C VAL A 302 6.34 1.59 -7.58
N TYR A 303 7.58 1.93 -7.28
CA TYR A 303 8.38 1.28 -6.25
C TYR A 303 8.80 2.28 -5.16
N PHE A 304 8.44 1.98 -3.92
CA PHE A 304 8.91 2.63 -2.70
C PHE A 304 9.99 1.74 -2.07
N PRO A 305 11.29 2.05 -2.25
CA PRO A 305 12.38 1.32 -1.61
C PRO A 305 12.34 1.44 -0.09
N SER A 306 13.10 0.58 0.60
CA SER A 306 13.32 0.68 2.04
C SER A 306 13.66 2.10 2.49
N TRP A 307 13.24 2.46 3.71
CA TRP A 307 13.45 3.77 4.32
C TRP A 307 12.76 4.95 3.62
N THR A 308 11.91 4.68 2.63
CA THR A 308 11.02 5.71 2.07
C THR A 308 9.92 6.01 3.06
N VAL A 309 9.83 7.25 3.50
CA VAL A 309 8.87 7.72 4.48
C VAL A 309 8.06 8.89 3.96
N ASP A 310 6.85 9.11 4.50
CA ASP A 310 6.03 10.29 4.20
C ASP A 310 5.96 10.59 2.70
N SER A 311 5.55 9.59 1.92
CA SER A 311 5.58 9.61 0.46
C SER A 311 4.28 9.05 -0.11
N TRP A 312 3.96 9.31 -1.38
CA TRP A 312 2.65 8.95 -1.90
C TRP A 312 2.59 8.69 -3.41
N ALA A 313 1.56 7.95 -3.80
CA ALA A 313 1.09 7.82 -5.17
C ALA A 313 -0.41 8.11 -5.22
N SER A 314 -0.83 9.07 -6.06
CA SER A 314 -2.24 9.47 -6.13
C SER A 314 -2.72 9.69 -7.57
N GLY A 315 -3.97 9.33 -7.87
CA GLY A 315 -4.57 9.67 -9.17
C GLY A 315 -3.96 8.93 -10.36
N LEU A 316 -3.35 7.76 -10.14
CA LEU A 316 -2.68 7.03 -11.20
C LEU A 316 -3.63 6.14 -12.00
N SER A 317 -3.38 5.99 -13.30
CA SER A 317 -4.03 4.98 -14.15
C SER A 317 -2.98 4.01 -14.68
N LEU A 318 -2.94 2.81 -14.13
CA LEU A 318 -1.88 1.84 -14.40
C LEU A 318 -2.45 0.66 -15.19
N LYS A 319 -1.85 0.33 -16.34
CA LYS A 319 -2.33 -0.74 -17.22
C LYS A 319 -1.22 -1.67 -17.67
N GLY A 320 -1.50 -2.97 -17.64
CA GLY A 320 -0.64 -3.99 -18.22
C GLY A 320 0.50 -4.44 -17.31
N PHE A 321 0.37 -4.26 -15.99
CA PHE A 321 1.38 -4.66 -15.02
C PHE A 321 1.01 -5.96 -14.31
N ASN A 322 2.03 -6.73 -13.94
CA ASN A 322 1.87 -7.77 -12.92
C ASN A 322 1.95 -7.22 -11.51
N LYS A 323 2.80 -6.22 -11.29
CA LYS A 323 3.00 -5.55 -10.01
C LYS A 323 2.77 -4.06 -10.22
N PHE A 324 1.70 -3.53 -9.64
CA PHE A 324 1.41 -2.09 -9.76
C PHE A 324 2.24 -1.33 -8.75
N PHE A 325 2.23 -1.77 -7.50
CA PHE A 325 2.96 -1.14 -6.40
C PHE A 325 3.88 -2.14 -5.69
N GLN A 326 5.07 -1.67 -5.33
CA GLN A 326 5.97 -2.36 -4.42
C GLN A 326 6.38 -1.40 -3.31
N VAL A 327 6.20 -1.80 -2.06
CA VAL A 327 6.65 -1.08 -0.87
C VAL A 327 7.54 -2.02 -0.07
N ASP A 328 8.83 -1.73 -0.04
CA ASP A 328 9.82 -2.59 0.62
C ASP A 328 9.84 -2.39 2.14
N GLN A 329 10.52 -3.32 2.83
CA GLN A 329 10.69 -3.30 4.27
C GLN A 329 11.25 -1.95 4.76
N ASP A 330 10.81 -1.49 5.93
CA ASP A 330 11.22 -0.21 6.55
C ASP A 330 10.77 1.07 5.83
N ALA A 331 10.11 0.97 4.67
CA ALA A 331 9.30 2.08 4.17
C ALA A 331 8.07 2.26 5.07
N SER A 332 7.66 3.51 5.32
CA SER A 332 6.51 3.78 6.18
C SER A 332 5.77 5.08 5.91
N ARG A 333 4.53 5.22 6.39
CA ARG A 333 3.69 6.42 6.19
C ARG A 333 3.52 6.75 4.70
N ILE A 334 3.12 5.74 3.95
CA ILE A 334 2.90 5.83 2.50
C ILE A 334 1.41 5.84 2.22
N THR A 335 0.96 6.78 1.38
CA THR A 335 -0.42 6.79 0.86
C THR A 335 -0.44 6.38 -0.60
N ILE A 336 -1.22 5.37 -0.93
CA ILE A 336 -1.61 5.02 -2.30
C ILE A 336 -3.12 5.26 -2.36
N GLN A 337 -3.59 6.20 -3.19
CA GLN A 337 -5.02 6.53 -3.25
C GLN A 337 -5.47 6.92 -4.65
N ASN A 338 -6.76 6.72 -4.95
CA ASN A 338 -7.34 7.10 -6.25
C ASN A 338 -6.56 6.50 -7.45
N CYS A 339 -6.06 5.28 -7.31
CA CYS A 339 -5.28 4.59 -8.33
C CYS A 339 -6.13 3.52 -9.02
N THR A 340 -6.20 3.55 -10.34
CA THR A 340 -6.81 2.48 -11.15
C THR A 340 -5.73 1.49 -11.56
N MET A 341 -5.93 0.21 -11.24
CA MET A 341 -5.04 -0.89 -11.61
C MET A 341 -5.76 -1.81 -12.58
N ASN A 342 -5.37 -1.77 -13.86
CA ASN A 342 -6.00 -2.56 -14.92
C ASN A 342 -5.08 -3.69 -15.39
N ARG A 343 -5.46 -4.91 -15.00
CA ARG A 343 -4.90 -6.16 -15.52
C ARG A 343 -5.75 -6.64 -16.68
N ASP A 344 -5.18 -6.65 -17.87
CA ASP A 344 -5.90 -6.82 -19.15
C ASP A 344 -5.67 -8.18 -19.84
N ARG A 345 -5.13 -9.16 -19.11
CA ARG A 345 -4.95 -10.56 -19.55
C ARG A 345 -5.15 -11.53 -18.39
N ASP A 346 -5.51 -12.76 -18.75
CA ASP A 346 -5.61 -13.89 -17.83
C ASP A 346 -4.24 -14.29 -17.25
N ILE A 347 -4.27 -14.84 -16.04
CA ILE A 347 -3.07 -15.27 -15.32
C ILE A 347 -2.52 -16.57 -15.94
N GLN A 348 -1.23 -16.56 -16.21
CA GLN A 348 -0.44 -17.68 -16.69
C GLN A 348 0.42 -18.21 -15.53
N GLY A 349 0.13 -19.41 -15.06
CA GLY A 349 0.89 -20.08 -13.99
C GLY A 349 0.08 -20.29 -12.72
N ALA A 350 0.68 -21.02 -11.77
CA ALA A 350 0.02 -21.44 -10.54
C ALA A 350 -0.04 -20.36 -9.44
N ALA A 351 0.78 -19.31 -9.55
CA ALA A 351 0.86 -18.23 -8.57
C ALA A 351 0.14 -16.99 -9.10
N LEU A 352 -0.70 -16.38 -8.26
CA LEU A 352 -1.35 -15.12 -8.58
C LEU A 352 -0.31 -13.98 -8.53
N PRO A 353 -0.33 -13.05 -9.49
CA PRO A 353 0.50 -11.84 -9.45
C PRO A 353 0.08 -10.92 -8.30
N PHE A 354 1.04 -10.15 -7.77
CA PHE A 354 0.79 -9.23 -6.66
C PHE A 354 0.39 -7.86 -7.20
N ASP A 355 -0.86 -7.44 -7.04
CA ASP A 355 -1.24 -6.09 -7.45
C ASP A 355 -0.48 -5.03 -6.64
N ILE A 356 -0.40 -5.25 -5.33
CA ILE A 356 0.35 -4.43 -4.38
C ILE A 356 1.18 -5.36 -3.50
N LEU A 357 2.50 -5.26 -3.56
CA LEU A 357 3.40 -5.92 -2.63
C LEU A 357 3.74 -4.97 -1.49
N ILE A 358 3.34 -5.30 -0.26
CA ILE A 358 3.60 -4.50 0.94
C ILE A 358 4.49 -5.28 1.90
N GLN A 359 5.67 -4.73 2.18
CA GLN A 359 6.61 -5.22 3.20
C GLN A 359 6.95 -4.13 4.23
N GLY A 360 6.59 -2.86 3.96
CA GLY A 360 6.69 -1.73 4.89
C GLY A 360 5.56 -1.66 5.92
N SER A 361 5.50 -0.58 6.69
CA SER A 361 4.49 -0.34 7.75
C SER A 361 3.73 0.98 7.56
N GLN A 362 2.61 1.19 8.25
CA GLN A 362 1.84 2.46 8.17
C GLN A 362 1.43 2.83 6.72
N ILE A 363 0.98 1.85 5.93
CA ILE A 363 0.61 2.06 4.52
C ILE A 363 -0.90 2.22 4.42
N LEU A 364 -1.36 3.32 3.82
CA LEU A 364 -2.76 3.52 3.43
C LEU A 364 -2.92 3.07 1.97
N GLY A 365 -3.76 2.05 1.75
CA GLY A 365 -4.01 1.45 0.44
C GLY A 365 -5.10 2.14 -0.39
N PRO A 366 -5.18 1.81 -1.70
CA PRO A 366 -6.01 2.50 -2.70
C PRO A 366 -7.52 2.31 -2.57
#